data_AF-A0A1H5S6T0-F1
#
_entry.id   AF-A0A1H5S6T0-F1
#
_cell.length_a   1.000
_cell.length_b   1.000
_cell.length_c   1.000
_cell.angle_alpha   90.00
_cell.angle_beta   90.00
_cell.angle_gamma   90.00
#
_symmetry.space_group_name_H-M   'P 1'
#
loop_
_entity.id
_entity.type
_entity.pdbx_description
1 polymer ?
#
loop_
_entity_poly.entity_id
_entity_poly.type
_entity_poly.pdbx_seq_one_letter_code
_entity_poly.pdbx_strand_id
1 'polypeptide(L)' 'MDDVSRLILLQDLRDEREKHAGATEFFHAIKDSSERFVLRWLKLAKTKKTRKARILELAELSARGEKLNPEYALELLFRA' A
#
# COMPACT_ATOMS: atom_id res chain seq x y z
N MET A 1 -16.04 -10.71 3.03
CA MET A 1 -14.90 -9.77 3.25
C MET A 1 -15.47 -8.39 3.00
N ASP A 2 -15.70 -7.61 4.04
CA ASP A 2 -16.49 -6.38 3.98
C ASP A 2 -15.97 -5.38 2.93
N ASP A 3 -16.73 -5.25 1.85
CA ASP A 3 -16.48 -4.34 0.71
C ASP A 3 -16.27 -2.88 1.14
N VAL A 4 -16.89 -2.48 2.26
CA VAL A 4 -16.73 -1.15 2.88
C VAL A 4 -15.28 -0.91 3.33
N SER A 5 -14.61 -1.92 3.88
CA SER A 5 -13.20 -1.82 4.28
C SER A 5 -12.27 -1.72 3.07
N ARG A 6 -12.64 -2.33 1.94
CA ARG A 6 -11.90 -2.23 0.67
C ARG A 6 -12.04 -0.82 0.09
N LEU A 7 -13.25 -0.26 0.09
CA LEU A 7 -13.55 1.07 -0.45
C LEU A 7 -12.79 2.20 0.28
N ILE A 8 -12.81 2.19 1.62
CA ILE A 8 -12.10 3.21 2.43
C ILE A 8 -10.58 3.07 2.26
N LEU A 9 -10.09 1.83 2.10
CA LEU A 9 -8.67 1.56 1.90
C LEU A 9 -8.17 1.99 0.53
N LEU A 10 -9.05 2.03 -0.47
CA LEU A 10 -8.73 2.59 -1.77
C LEU A 10 -8.64 4.13 -1.76
N GLN A 11 -9.44 4.84 -0.95
CA GLN A 11 -9.46 6.32 -1.01
C GLN A 11 -8.17 6.94 -0.46
N ASP A 12 -7.76 6.63 0.78
CA ASP A 12 -6.49 7.15 1.34
C ASP A 12 -5.28 6.82 0.44
N LEU A 13 -5.26 5.61 -0.12
CA LEU A 13 -4.19 5.14 -0.98
C LEU A 13 -4.22 5.87 -2.34
N ARG A 14 -5.41 6.15 -2.88
CA ARG A 14 -5.59 6.89 -4.12
C ARG A 14 -5.15 8.35 -3.98
N ASP A 15 -5.55 9.01 -2.90
CA ASP A 15 -5.17 10.41 -2.63
C ASP A 15 -3.65 10.58 -2.52
N GLU A 16 -2.95 9.62 -1.92
CA GLU A 16 -1.49 9.68 -1.83
C GLU A 16 -0.81 9.30 -3.16
N ARG A 17 -1.36 8.33 -3.90
CA ARG A 17 -0.87 7.97 -5.24
C ARG A 17 -0.92 9.13 -6.23
N GLU A 18 -1.99 9.94 -6.20
CA GLU A 18 -2.12 11.10 -7.08
C GLU A 18 -1.05 12.17 -6.82
N LYS A 19 -0.42 12.17 -5.64
CA LYS A 19 0.70 13.06 -5.30
C LYS A 19 2.05 12.56 -5.79
N HIS A 20 2.18 11.28 -6.11
CA HIS A 20 3.44 10.64 -6.52
C HIS A 20 3.37 10.22 -7.99
N ALA A 21 4.02 11.01 -8.87
CA ALA A 21 4.11 10.69 -10.29
C ALA A 21 4.70 9.27 -10.51
N GLY A 22 4.03 8.46 -11.35
CA GLY A 22 4.40 7.06 -11.62
C GLY A 22 3.79 6.02 -10.66
N ALA A 23 3.32 6.42 -9.47
CA ALA A 23 2.73 5.47 -8.51
C ALA A 23 1.36 4.92 -8.97
N THR A 24 0.62 5.72 -9.75
CA THR A 24 -0.67 5.31 -10.34
C THR A 24 -0.47 4.23 -11.40
N GLU A 25 0.46 4.43 -12.33
CA GLU A 25 0.75 3.50 -13.43
C GLU A 25 1.30 2.17 -12.92
N PHE A 26 2.20 2.20 -11.93
CA PHE A 26 2.79 0.99 -11.37
C PHE A 26 1.74 0.07 -10.76
N PHE A 27 0.81 0.61 -9.99
CA PHE A 27 -0.26 -0.18 -9.39
C PHE A 27 -1.33 -0.63 -10.40
N HIS A 28 -1.55 0.09 -11.49
CA HIS A 28 -2.35 -0.45 -12.59
C HIS A 28 -1.64 -1.61 -13.29
N ALA A 29 -0.30 -1.68 -13.20
CA ALA A 29 0.51 -2.75 -13.77
C ALA A 29 0.69 -3.97 -12.84
N ILE A 30 0.41 -3.87 -11.52
CA ILE A 30 0.55 -5.03 -10.62
C ILE A 30 -0.62 -6.01 -10.79
N LYS A 31 -0.32 -7.31 -10.77
CA LYS A 31 -1.32 -8.39 -10.83
C LYS A 31 -2.18 -8.44 -9.57
N ASP A 32 -3.41 -8.96 -9.67
CA ASP A 32 -4.38 -9.09 -8.56
C ASP A 32 -3.80 -9.64 -7.25
N SER A 33 -2.83 -10.56 -7.31
CA SER A 33 -2.22 -11.14 -6.12
C SER A 33 -1.39 -10.11 -5.32
N SER A 34 -0.62 -9.28 -6.02
CA SER A 34 0.19 -8.23 -5.42
C SER A 34 -0.69 -7.12 -4.82
N GLU A 35 -1.77 -6.75 -5.51
CA GLU A 35 -2.74 -5.81 -4.97
C GLU A 35 -3.38 -6.34 -3.67
N ARG A 36 -3.88 -7.58 -3.68
CA ARG A 36 -4.47 -8.20 -2.47
C ARG A 36 -3.50 -8.24 -1.30
N PHE A 37 -2.22 -8.52 -1.56
CA PHE A 37 -1.19 -8.50 -0.53
C PHE A 37 -1.03 -7.11 0.09
N VAL A 38 -0.91 -6.08 -0.74
CA VAL A 38 -0.80 -4.68 -0.30
C VAL A 38 -2.01 -4.25 0.53
N LEU A 39 -3.23 -4.55 0.07
CA LEU A 39 -4.46 -4.22 0.80
C LEU A 39 -4.50 -4.91 2.17
N ARG A 40 -4.09 -6.18 2.24
CA ARG A 40 -4.03 -6.93 3.51
C ARG A 40 -2.99 -6.34 4.46
N TRP A 41 -1.82 -5.99 3.94
CA TRP A 41 -0.76 -5.36 4.73
C TRP A 41 -1.19 -3.99 5.27
N LEU A 42 -1.87 -3.17 4.48
CA LEU A 42 -2.45 -1.91 4.96
C LEU A 42 -3.54 -2.13 6.03
N LYS A 43 -4.37 -3.17 5.89
CA LYS A 43 -5.40 -3.52 6.89
C LYS A 43 -4.81 -3.93 8.25
N LEU A 44 -3.59 -4.47 8.29
CA LEU A 44 -2.91 -4.84 9.54
C LEU A 44 -2.45 -3.61 10.36
N ALA A 45 -2.46 -2.41 9.79
CA ALA A 45 -2.08 -1.20 10.51
C ALA A 45 -3.17 -0.84 11.53
N LYS A 46 -2.88 -1.03 12.82
CA LYS A 46 -3.82 -0.75 13.92
C LYS A 46 -3.99 0.75 14.22
N THR A 47 -3.02 1.59 13.82
CA THR A 47 -3.05 3.03 14.07
C THR A 47 -3.02 3.82 12.76
N LYS A 48 -3.61 5.02 12.78
CA LYS A 48 -3.53 5.96 11.65
C LYS A 48 -2.09 6.35 11.30
N LYS A 49 -1.21 6.46 12.30
CA LYS A 49 0.22 6.77 12.12
C LYS A 49 0.91 5.65 11.32
N THR A 50 0.77 4.40 11.75
CA THR A 50 1.35 3.24 11.06
C THR A 50 0.77 3.10 9.64
N ARG A 51 -0.54 3.33 9.49
CA ARG A 51 -1.20 3.27 8.18
C ARG A 51 -0.61 4.30 7.20
N LYS A 52 -0.45 5.55 7.62
CA LYS A 52 0.17 6.60 6.80
C LYS A 52 1.60 6.26 6.40
N ALA A 53 2.42 5.76 7.34
CA ALA A 53 3.79 5.36 7.04
C ALA A 53 3.85 4.25 5.98
N ARG A 54 2.96 3.26 6.07
CA ARG A 54 2.85 2.18 5.07
C ARG A 54 2.40 2.66 3.70
N ILE A 55 1.47 3.62 3.64
CA ILE A 55 1.02 4.22 2.38
C ILE A 55 2.16 4.98 1.72
N LEU A 56 2.93 5.76 2.49
CA LEU A 56 4.11 6.47 1.99
C LEU A 56 5.13 5.50 1.40
N GLU A 57 5.47 4.44 2.13
CA GLU A 57 6.39 3.40 1.66
C GLU A 57 5.93 2.76 0.34
N LEU A 58 4.63 2.48 0.21
CA LEU A 58 4.06 1.95 -1.03
C LEU A 58 4.15 2.95 -2.17
N ALA A 59 3.92 4.23 -1.91
CA ALA A 59 4.02 5.28 -2.92
C ALA A 59 5.48 5.42 -3.40
N GLU A 60 6.45 5.37 -2.48
CA GLU A 60 7.88 5.43 -2.79
C GLU A 60 8.35 4.20 -3.58
N LEU A 61 7.97 2.99 -3.17
CA LEU A 61 8.23 1.76 -3.93
C LEU A 61 7.63 1.83 -5.34
N SER A 62 6.38 2.27 -5.44
CA SER A 62 5.68 2.37 -6.72
C SER A 62 6.31 3.40 -7.65
N ALA A 63 6.77 4.53 -7.11
CA ALA A 63 7.51 5.54 -7.88
C ALA A 63 8.85 5.01 -8.42
N ARG A 64 9.46 4.03 -7.73
CA ARG A 64 10.66 3.31 -8.20
C ARG A 64 10.35 2.15 -9.16
N GLY A 65 9.07 1.82 -9.38
CA GLY A 65 8.68 0.64 -10.15
C GLY A 65 8.89 -0.67 -9.40
N GLU A 66 8.97 -0.62 -8.06
CA GLU A 66 9.17 -1.77 -7.18
C GLU A 66 7.87 -2.18 -6.50
N LYS A 67 7.67 -3.50 -6.33
CA LYS A 67 6.52 -4.04 -5.60
C LYS A 67 6.90 -4.29 -4.14
N LEU A 68 5.94 -4.07 -3.25
CA LEU A 68 6.06 -4.58 -1.88
C LEU A 68 6.17 -6.11 -1.90
N ASN A 69 7.27 -6.63 -1.37
CA ASN A 69 7.47 -8.06 -1.18
C ASN A 69 7.20 -8.46 0.29
N PRO A 70 6.91 -9.74 0.57
CA PRO A 70 6.56 -10.18 1.92
C PRO A 70 7.66 -10.02 2.96
N GLU A 71 8.92 -10.26 2.58
CA GLU A 71 10.07 -10.17 3.48
C GLU A 71 10.29 -8.74 3.96
N TYR A 72 10.25 -7.77 3.05
CA TYR A 72 10.36 -6.35 3.36
C TYR A 72 9.16 -5.85 4.19
N ALA A 73 7.95 -6.34 3.88
CA ALA A 73 6.76 -6.02 4.65
C ALA A 73 6.84 -6.53 6.11
N LEU A 74 7.48 -7.68 6.34
CA LEU A 74 7.78 -8.23 7.66
C LEU A 74 8.82 -7.38 8.40
N GLU A 75 9.90 -7.00 7.72
CA GLU A 75 10.93 -6.15 8.28
C GLU A 75 10.37 -4.81 8.80
N LEU A 76 9.49 -4.16 8.01
CA LEU A 76 8.82 -2.92 8.39
C LEU A 76 7.87 -3.07 9.58
N LEU A 77 7.37 -4.28 9.86
CA LEU A 77 6.56 -4.55 11.07
C LEU A 77 7.41 -4.59 12.32
N PHE A 78 8.64 -5.08 12.24
CA PHE A 78 9.53 -5.20 13.40
C PHE A 78 10.31 -3.92 13.70
N ARG A 79 10.39 -2.99 12.74
CA ARG A 79 11.03 -1.67 12.91
C ARG A 79 10.12 -0.60 13.54
N ALA A 80 8.81 -0.84 13.68
CA ALA A 80 7.79 0.14 14.07
C ALA A 80 7.19 -0.12 15.46
#